data_AF-A0A248KLA7-F1
#
_entry.id   AF-A0A248KLA7-F1
#
_cell.length_a   1.000
_cell.length_b   1.000
_cell.length_c   1.000
_cell.angle_alpha   90.00
_cell.angle_beta   90.00
_cell.angle_gamma   90.00
#
_symmetry.space_group_name_H-M   'P 1'
#
loop_
_entity.id
_entity.type
_entity.pdbx_description
1 polymer ?
#
loop_
_entity_poly.entity_id
_entity_poly.type
_entity_poly.pdbx_seq_one_letter_code
_entity_poly.pdbx_strand_id
1 'polypeptide(L)' 'MAEQVDNQGRPLLISSPGWAGSYPWIDKTNNSYGVILAKVNLSVAHKTGFNSFYAGPQLIPAIREALATQ' A
#
# COMPACT_ATOMS: atom_id res chain seq x y z
N MET A 1 4.95 -3.96 8.53
CA MET A 1 4.07 -3.24 9.46
C MET A 1 2.63 -3.61 9.19
N ALA A 2 1.78 -3.70 10.22
CA ALA A 2 0.35 -3.94 10.04
C ALA A 2 -0.37 -2.60 9.94
N GLU A 3 -1.13 -2.40 8.86
CA GLU A 3 -1.88 -1.17 8.59
C GLU A 3 -3.35 -1.30 9.02
N GLN A 4 -3.87 -2.53 9.04
CA GLN A 4 -5.21 -2.85 9.52
C GLN A 4 -5.17 -4.14 10.35
N VAL A 5 -5.94 -4.16 11.43
CA VAL A 5 -6.12 -5.32 12.32
C VAL A 5 -7.61 -5.58 12.53
N ASP A 6 -7.96 -6.81 12.89
CA ASP A 6 -9.32 -7.16 13.29
C ASP A 6 -9.58 -6.85 14.79
N ASN A 7 -10.79 -7.16 15.26
CA ASN A 7 -11.22 -6.94 16.65
C ASN A 7 -10.40 -7.75 17.69
N GLN A 8 -9.63 -8.75 17.26
CA GLN A 8 -8.74 -9.56 18.10
C GLN A 8 -7.28 -9.11 17.99
N GLY A 9 -7.01 -8.01 17.28
CA GLY A 9 -5.66 -7.49 17.04
C GLY A 9 -4.87 -8.30 16.01
N ARG A 10 -5.50 -9.21 15.27
CA ARG A 10 -4.82 -9.99 14.23
C ARG A 10 -4.64 -9.13 12.98
N PRO A 11 -3.47 -9.16 12.34
CA PRO A 11 -3.21 -8.31 11.19
C PRO A 11 -3.99 -8.78 9.97
N LEU A 12 -4.76 -7.86 9.39
CA LEU A 12 -5.55 -8.02 8.17
C LEU A 12 -4.80 -7.50 6.94
N LEU A 13 -4.19 -6.32 7.07
CA LEU A 13 -3.36 -5.71 6.03
C LEU A 13 -1.94 -5.54 6.54
N ILE A 14 -0.99 -6.15 5.84
CA ILE A 14 0.44 -6.15 6.20
C ILE A 14 1.21 -5.61 5.01
N SER A 15 2.08 -4.64 5.24
CA SER A 15 2.89 -4.02 4.21
C SER A 15 4.34 -3.82 4.65
N SER A 16 5.24 -3.58 3.70
CA SER A 16 6.62 -3.17 3.98
C SER A 16 7.06 -2.07 3.01
N PRO A 17 6.50 -0.85 3.12
CA PRO A 17 6.84 0.26 2.23
C PRO A 17 8.34 0.59 2.28
N GLY A 18 8.90 0.88 1.11
CA GLY A 18 10.24 1.44 0.97
C GLY A 18 10.16 2.95 0.71
N TRP A 19 11.08 3.72 1.28
CA TRP A 19 11.09 5.18 1.14
C TRP A 19 11.10 5.65 -0.32
N ALA A 20 11.72 4.86 -1.20
CA ALA A 20 11.81 5.16 -2.62
C ALA A 20 10.52 4.85 -3.40
N GLY A 21 9.47 4.28 -2.79
CA GLY A 21 8.18 4.03 -3.44
C GLY A 21 7.85 2.57 -3.76
N SER A 22 8.63 1.62 -3.26
CA SER A 22 8.22 0.21 -3.29
C SER A 22 7.11 -0.04 -2.25
N TYR A 23 6.08 -0.80 -2.62
CA TYR A 23 5.01 -1.16 -1.69
C TYR A 23 4.57 -2.62 -1.91
N PRO A 24 5.20 -3.59 -1.23
CA PRO A 24 4.68 -4.94 -1.09
C PRO A 24 3.59 -5.00 -0.01
N TRP A 25 2.52 -5.76 -0.27
CA TRP A 25 1.42 -5.95 0.69
C TRP A 25 0.86 -7.38 0.66
N ILE A 26 0.21 -7.74 1.77
CA ILE A 26 -0.68 -8.88 1.93
C ILE A 26 -1.97 -8.37 2.57
N ASP A 27 -3.09 -8.63 1.91
CA ASP A 27 -4.44 -8.27 2.35
C ASP A 27 -5.29 -9.52 2.56
N LYS A 28 -5.49 -9.88 3.82
CA LYS A 28 -6.29 -11.04 4.21
C LYS A 28 -7.80 -10.80 4.12
N THR A 29 -8.24 -9.53 4.06
CA THR A 29 -9.66 -9.21 3.92
C THR A 29 -10.18 -9.63 2.54
N ASN A 30 -9.37 -9.40 1.50
CA ASN A 30 -9.72 -9.73 0.11
C ASN A 30 -8.91 -10.93 -0.44
N ASN A 31 -8.18 -11.64 0.42
CA ASN A 31 -7.29 -12.74 0.05
C ASN A 31 -6.35 -12.39 -1.13
N SER A 32 -5.76 -11.21 -1.09
CA SER A 32 -4.90 -10.68 -2.14
C SER A 32 -3.50 -10.34 -1.62
N TYR A 33 -2.53 -10.33 -2.52
CA TYR A 33 -1.17 -9.88 -2.24
C TYR A 33 -0.57 -9.31 -3.52
N GLY A 34 0.49 -8.52 -3.37
CA GLY A 34 1.19 -7.99 -4.53
C GLY A 34 2.37 -7.11 -4.16
N VAL A 35 2.99 -6.57 -5.20
CA VAL A 35 4.11 -5.65 -5.08
C VAL A 35 3.98 -4.54 -6.10
N ILE A 36 4.07 -3.31 -5.63
CA ILE A 36 4.35 -2.14 -6.47
C ILE A 36 5.85 -1.90 -6.42
N LEU A 37 6.49 -1.99 -7.58
CA LEU A 37 7.90 -1.69 -7.73
C LEU A 37 8.07 -0.41 -8.54
N ALA A 38 8.40 0.66 -7.84
CA ALA A 38 8.64 1.98 -8.43
C ALA A 38 9.75 2.71 -7.68
N LYS A 39 10.31 3.74 -8.31
CA LYS A 39 11.26 4.67 -7.70
C LYS A 39 10.79 6.10 -7.90
N VAL A 40 10.59 6.82 -6.80
CA VAL A 40 10.15 8.21 -6.79
C VAL A 40 11.18 9.14 -7.46
N ASN A 41 10.68 10.08 -8.25
CA ASN A 41 11.45 11.23 -8.68
C ASN A 41 11.37 12.33 -7.61
N LEU A 42 12.42 12.46 -6.79
CA LEU A 42 12.46 13.38 -5.66
C LEU A 42 12.29 14.85 -6.06
N SER A 43 12.86 15.25 -7.20
CA SER A 43 12.76 16.64 -7.68
C SER A 43 11.34 17.05 -8.05
N VAL A 44 10.51 16.10 -8.47
CA VAL A 44 9.09 16.32 -8.75
C VAL A 44 8.28 16.21 -7.45
N ALA A 45 8.51 15.15 -6.68
CA ALA A 45 7.76 14.87 -5.45
C ALA A 45 7.83 16.01 -4.42
N HIS A 46 9.01 16.61 -4.24
CA HIS A 46 9.18 17.73 -3.31
C HIS A 46 8.40 18.99 -3.72
N LYS A 47 8.17 19.20 -5.02
CA LYS A 47 7.40 20.35 -5.52
C LYS A 47 5.90 20.18 -5.29
N THR A 48 5.42 18.94 -5.29
CA THR A 48 3.98 18.62 -5.15
C THR A 48 3.61 18.21 -3.72
N GLY A 49 4.58 18.09 -2.81
CA GLY A 49 4.36 17.56 -1.46
C GLY A 49 4.06 16.05 -1.44
N PHE A 50 4.32 15.33 -2.53
CA PHE A 50 4.08 13.90 -2.61
C PHE A 50 5.11 13.14 -1.78
N ASN A 51 4.65 12.14 -1.01
CA ASN A 51 5.51 11.25 -0.25
C ASN A 51 5.25 9.80 -0.64
N SER A 52 6.22 9.18 -1.30
CA SER A 52 6.16 7.81 -1.80
C SER A 52 6.03 6.76 -0.70
N PHE A 53 6.53 7.04 0.51
CA PHE A 53 6.43 6.11 1.63
C PHE A 53 4.99 6.01 2.17
N TYR A 54 4.26 7.13 2.19
CA TYR A 54 2.87 7.18 2.66
C TYR A 54 1.83 6.87 1.57
N ALA A 55 2.24 6.88 0.30
CA ALA A 55 1.33 6.67 -0.83
C ALA A 55 0.81 5.23 -0.94
N GLY A 56 1.62 4.24 -0.57
CA GLY A 56 1.29 2.81 -0.70
C GLY A 56 -0.08 2.41 -0.13
N PRO A 57 -0.34 2.63 1.18
CA PRO A 57 -1.62 2.26 1.78
C PRO A 57 -2.83 2.95 1.14
N GLN A 58 -2.66 4.11 0.50
CA GLN A 58 -3.77 4.80 -0.18
C GLN A 58 -4.22 4.09 -1.46
N LEU A 59 -3.41 3.16 -2.00
CA LEU A 59 -3.77 2.39 -3.19
C LEU A 59 -4.63 1.17 -2.88
N ILE A 60 -4.64 0.71 -1.63
CA ILE A 60 -5.37 -0.50 -1.23
C ILE A 60 -6.88 -0.41 -1.51
N PRO A 61 -7.60 0.69 -1.21
CA PRO A 61 -9.02 0.80 -1.56
C PRO A 61 -9.28 0.61 -3.07
N ALA A 62 -8.47 1.24 -3.92
CA ALA A 62 -8.59 1.13 -5.37
C ALA A 62 -8.28 -0.29 -5.89
N ILE A 63 -7.28 -0.96 -5.29
CA ILE A 63 -6.96 -2.36 -5.60
C ILE A 63 -8.13 -3.28 -5.22
N ARG A 64 -8.70 -3.10 -4.02
CA ARG A 64 -9.85 -3.89 -3.56
C ARG A 64 -11.07 -3.68 -4.45
N GLU A 65 -11.32 -2.45 -4.88
CA GLU A 65 -12.40 -2.12 -5.82
C GLU A 65 -12.19 -2.82 -7.17
N ALA A 66 -10.99 -2.74 -7.75
CA ALA A 66 -10.66 -3.41 -9.00
C ALA A 66 -10.88 -4.94 -8.92
N LEU A 67 -10.50 -5.57 -7.80
CA LEU A 67 -10.70 -7.00 -7.58
C LEU A 67 -12.16 -7.40 -7.36
N ALA A 68 -13.00 -6.49 -6.86
CA ALA A 68 -14.43 -6.76 -6.65
C ALA A 68 -15.24 -6.76 -7.96
N THR A 69 -14.66 -6.26 -9.05
CA THR A 69 -15.29 -6.21 -10.38
C THR A 69 -14.96 -7.41 -11.29
N GLN A 70 -14.21 -8.39 -10.78
CA GLN A 70 -13.91 -9.67 -11.46
C GLN A 70 -14.90 -10.75 -11.06
#